data_AF-A0A1H1L2J8-F1
#
_entry.id   AF-A0A1H1L2J8-F1
#
_cell.length_a   1.000
_cell.length_b   1.000
_cell.length_c   1.000
_cell.angle_alpha   90.00
_cell.angle_beta   90.00
_cell.angle_gamma   90.00
#
_symmetry.space_group_name_H-M   'P 1'
#
loop_
_entity.id
_entity.type
_entity.pdbx_description
1 polymer ?
#
loop_
_entity_poly.entity_id
_entity_poly.type
_entity_poly.pdbx_seq_one_letter_code
_entity_poly.pdbx_strand_id
1 'polypeptide(L)'
;MRRTPPAACSRPARPRVSPSAPRLLPLLAPLVVGGLLLGGCGGGDGGSGGTGDASDTPTASAADQDCRDQWRALGDRLPDGDDEHPSSLPGRTTSIAASVDYYATTAKASDCERTLAAEKTQLTSLAAFVTTLRPYDLAYQLDRVGERAAAYARPSGKAGRGAPTAAQVEAALRTMERRAEQAAADQDPAWQQATVVDLSEKKSRAKALKDLAFLSRESRAWRQGHAAELVVRRALTAAG
;
A
#
# COMPACT_ATOMS: atom_id res chain seq x y z
N MET A 1 -28.02 -58.95 -5.06
CA MET A 1 -27.59 -57.64 -5.57
C MET A 1 -28.07 -56.56 -4.62
N ARG A 2 -27.21 -56.05 -3.73
CA ARG A 2 -27.54 -54.94 -2.81
C ARG A 2 -26.87 -53.68 -3.35
N ARG A 3 -27.66 -52.63 -3.64
CA ARG A 3 -27.17 -51.33 -4.10
C ARG A 3 -26.80 -50.48 -2.89
N THR A 4 -25.55 -50.05 -2.83
CA THR A 4 -25.03 -49.08 -1.85
C THR A 4 -25.41 -47.65 -2.29
N PRO A 5 -25.91 -46.79 -1.39
CA PRO A 5 -26.17 -45.38 -1.72
C PRO A 5 -24.86 -44.55 -1.75
N PRO A 6 -24.79 -43.46 -2.55
CA PRO A 6 -23.62 -42.60 -2.63
C PRO A 6 -23.48 -41.70 -1.39
N ALA A 7 -22.22 -41.48 -0.99
CA ALA A 7 -21.84 -40.63 0.13
C ALA A 7 -22.20 -39.16 -0.12
N ALA A 8 -22.88 -38.54 0.84
CA ALA A 8 -23.20 -37.12 0.85
C ALA A 8 -21.95 -36.30 1.20
N CYS A 9 -21.50 -35.45 0.27
CA CYS A 9 -20.47 -34.45 0.51
C CYS A 9 -20.99 -33.37 1.49
N SER A 10 -20.51 -33.41 2.73
CA SER A 10 -20.72 -32.33 3.69
C SER A 10 -19.77 -31.17 3.37
N ARG A 11 -20.31 -30.03 2.94
CA ARG A 11 -19.56 -28.77 2.82
C ARG A 11 -19.17 -28.27 4.23
N PRO A 12 -17.89 -27.93 4.49
CA PRO A 12 -17.54 -27.26 5.74
C PRO A 12 -18.13 -25.84 5.76
N ALA A 13 -18.79 -25.50 6.86
CA ALA A 13 -19.31 -24.17 7.13
C ALA A 13 -18.15 -23.16 7.18
N ARG A 14 -18.25 -22.06 6.41
CA ARG A 14 -17.32 -20.93 6.54
C ARG A 14 -17.46 -20.33 7.94
N PRO A 15 -16.36 -20.05 8.67
CA PRO A 15 -16.43 -19.30 9.91
C PRO A 15 -16.99 -17.89 9.62
N ARG A 16 -18.00 -17.49 10.39
CA ARG A 16 -18.47 -16.10 10.42
C ARG A 16 -17.37 -15.26 11.07
N VAL A 17 -16.75 -14.41 10.29
CA VAL A 17 -15.86 -13.35 10.78
C VAL A 17 -16.75 -12.35 11.52
N SER A 18 -16.59 -12.26 12.83
CA SER A 18 -17.19 -11.19 13.63
C SER A 18 -16.59 -9.85 13.21
N PRO A 19 -17.39 -8.81 12.94
CA PRO A 19 -16.87 -7.46 12.74
C PRO A 19 -16.30 -6.96 14.06
N SER A 20 -14.97 -6.93 14.16
CA SER A 20 -14.27 -6.24 15.23
C SER A 20 -14.61 -4.76 15.17
N ALA A 21 -15.22 -4.26 16.25
CA ALA A 21 -15.53 -2.85 16.42
C ALA A 21 -14.26 -1.98 16.26
N PRO A 22 -14.32 -0.86 15.52
CA PRO A 22 -13.20 0.05 15.38
C PRO A 22 -12.88 0.66 16.75
N ARG A 23 -11.69 0.36 17.27
CA ARG A 23 -11.11 1.11 18.39
C ARG A 23 -10.77 2.51 17.88
N LEU A 24 -11.53 3.49 18.35
CA LEU A 24 -11.22 4.92 18.23
C LEU A 24 -9.84 5.17 18.85
N LEU A 25 -8.82 5.30 18.00
CA LEU A 25 -7.54 5.88 18.36
C LEU A 25 -7.67 7.42 18.35
N PRO A 26 -7.11 8.12 19.34
CA PRO A 26 -7.19 9.57 19.44
C PRO A 26 -6.46 10.22 18.26
N LEU A 27 -7.15 11.15 17.60
CA LEU A 27 -6.65 12.06 16.58
C LEU A 27 -5.35 12.73 17.05
N LEU A 28 -4.25 12.40 16.38
CA LEU A 28 -3.05 13.23 16.38
C LEU A 28 -3.37 14.53 15.65
N ALA A 29 -3.25 15.63 16.38
CA ALA A 29 -3.45 16.98 15.90
C ALA A 29 -2.58 17.27 14.65
N PRO A 30 -3.08 18.00 13.65
CA PRO A 30 -2.24 18.55 12.62
C PRO A 30 -1.28 19.56 13.25
N LEU A 31 0.01 19.38 13.02
CA LEU A 31 1.05 20.38 13.26
C LEU A 31 0.78 21.57 12.32
N VAL A 32 -0.10 22.46 12.78
CA VAL A 32 -0.26 23.80 12.23
C VAL A 32 1.02 24.55 12.61
N VAL A 33 1.96 24.65 11.68
CA VAL A 33 3.00 25.69 11.72
C VAL A 33 2.29 27.01 11.43
N GLY A 34 1.54 27.48 12.43
CA GLY A 34 0.81 28.74 12.45
C GLY A 34 1.62 29.74 13.24
N GLY A 35 2.04 30.80 12.54
CA GLY A 35 2.64 31.97 13.18
C GLY A 35 1.75 32.48 14.30
N LEU A 36 2.39 32.84 15.42
CA LEU A 36 1.77 33.56 16.51
C LEU A 36 1.08 34.83 15.96
N LEU A 37 -0.24 34.88 16.06
CA LEU A 37 -0.96 36.12 16.25
C LEU A 37 -1.80 35.96 17.51
N LEU A 38 -1.37 36.68 18.55
CA LEU A 38 -2.07 36.89 19.79
C LEU A 38 -3.41 37.59 19.54
N GLY A 39 -4.45 37.20 20.30
CA GLY A 39 -5.54 38.11 20.65
C GLY A 39 -6.92 37.49 20.73
N GLY A 40 -7.51 37.53 21.93
CA GLY A 40 -8.97 37.65 22.06
C GLY A 40 -9.71 36.48 22.71
N CYS A 41 -9.53 36.31 24.02
CA CYS A 41 -10.56 35.73 24.89
C CYS A 41 -11.59 36.84 25.19
N GLY A 42 -12.85 36.64 24.83
CA GLY A 42 -13.93 37.60 25.11
C GLY A 42 -15.29 36.92 25.03
N GLY A 43 -15.87 36.63 26.18
CA GLY A 43 -17.20 36.06 26.33
C GLY A 43 -18.32 37.10 26.16
N GLY A 44 -19.53 36.60 25.86
CA GLY A 44 -20.75 37.39 25.84
C GLY A 44 -21.98 36.49 25.59
N ASP A 45 -22.79 36.30 26.63
CA ASP A 45 -24.14 35.71 26.57
C ASP A 45 -25.16 36.75 26.07
N GLY A 46 -26.12 36.32 25.25
CA GLY A 46 -27.43 37.01 25.13
C GLY A 46 -28.05 37.11 23.73
N GLY A 47 -29.31 36.64 23.60
CA GLY A 47 -30.29 37.07 22.57
C GLY A 47 -30.43 36.13 21.38
N SER A 48 -31.46 35.28 21.27
CA SER A 48 -32.88 35.54 20.99
C SER A 48 -33.21 35.66 19.48
N GLY A 49 -33.85 34.59 18.97
CA GLY A 49 -34.87 34.57 17.91
C GLY A 49 -34.69 35.43 16.66
N GLY A 50 -34.24 34.80 15.56
CA GLY A 50 -34.32 35.36 14.20
C GLY A 50 -34.62 34.26 13.19
N THR A 51 -35.87 34.21 12.73
CA THR A 51 -36.33 33.42 11.58
C THR A 51 -35.91 34.08 10.27
N GLY A 52 -35.22 33.33 9.42
CA GLY A 52 -35.12 33.59 7.99
C GLY A 52 -33.89 34.38 7.56
N ASP A 53 -32.80 33.68 7.27
CA ASP A 53 -31.91 34.07 6.17
C ASP A 53 -31.50 32.79 5.45
N ALA A 54 -31.83 32.74 4.15
CA ALA A 54 -31.32 31.73 3.25
C ALA A 54 -29.79 31.80 3.36
N SER A 55 -29.20 30.72 3.87
CA SER A 55 -27.76 30.63 4.01
C SER A 55 -27.14 30.71 2.62
N ASP A 56 -26.68 31.91 2.25
CA ASP A 56 -25.81 32.18 1.12
C ASP A 56 -24.53 31.38 1.32
N THR A 57 -24.61 30.11 0.93
CA THR A 57 -23.45 29.24 0.93
C THR A 57 -22.55 29.82 -0.15
N PRO A 58 -21.35 30.35 0.19
CA PRO A 58 -20.51 31.02 -0.79
C PRO A 58 -20.25 30.05 -1.94
N THR A 59 -20.80 30.38 -3.11
CA THR A 59 -20.60 29.54 -4.29
C THR A 59 -19.11 29.60 -4.63
N ALA A 60 -18.48 28.43 -4.75
CA ALA A 60 -17.05 28.34 -5.06
C ALA A 60 -16.76 29.07 -6.38
N SER A 61 -15.69 29.88 -6.40
CA SER A 61 -15.24 30.55 -7.62
C SER A 61 -14.87 29.53 -8.70
N ALA A 62 -14.87 29.94 -9.98
CA ALA A 62 -14.42 29.06 -11.07
C ALA A 62 -12.98 28.56 -10.85
N ALA A 63 -12.10 29.39 -10.26
CA ALA A 63 -10.73 29.00 -9.93
C ALA A 63 -10.67 27.99 -8.77
N ASP A 64 -11.56 28.08 -7.77
CA ASP A 64 -11.68 27.05 -6.73
C ASP A 64 -12.14 25.72 -7.32
N GLN A 65 -13.06 25.76 -8.31
CA GLN A 65 -13.54 24.56 -9.00
C GLN A 65 -12.43 23.91 -9.82
N ASP A 66 -11.70 24.67 -10.63
CA ASP A 66 -10.55 24.17 -11.39
C ASP A 66 -9.50 23.53 -10.46
N CYS A 67 -9.19 24.17 -9.34
CA CYS A 67 -8.29 23.60 -8.36
C CYS A 67 -8.77 22.24 -7.84
N ARG A 68 -10.05 22.13 -7.47
CA ARG A 68 -10.66 20.88 -6.99
C ARG A 68 -10.68 19.80 -8.05
N ASP A 69 -10.90 20.16 -9.31
CA ASP A 69 -10.83 19.24 -10.44
C ASP A 69 -9.41 18.67 -10.60
N GLN A 70 -8.37 19.50 -10.42
CA GLN A 70 -6.99 19.03 -10.43
C GLN A 70 -6.68 18.07 -9.27
N TRP A 71 -7.27 18.28 -8.10
CA TRP A 71 -7.18 17.35 -6.97
C TRP A 71 -7.89 16.02 -7.27
N ARG A 72 -9.07 16.03 -7.86
CA ARG A 72 -9.75 14.78 -8.30
C ARG A 72 -8.92 14.02 -9.33
N ALA A 73 -8.36 14.74 -10.31
CA ALA A 73 -7.48 14.15 -11.31
C ALA A 73 -6.16 13.59 -10.71
N LEU A 74 -5.73 14.08 -9.54
CA LEU A 74 -4.64 13.46 -8.77
C LEU A 74 -5.12 12.17 -8.08
N GLY A 75 -6.34 12.18 -7.53
CA GLY A 75 -6.99 11.00 -6.93
C GLY A 75 -7.08 9.83 -7.91
N ASP A 76 -7.47 10.09 -9.15
CA ASP A 76 -7.55 9.08 -10.23
C ASP A 76 -6.19 8.42 -10.57
N ARG A 77 -5.07 8.97 -10.08
CA ARG A 77 -3.72 8.43 -10.29
C ARG A 77 -3.17 7.69 -9.08
N LEU A 78 -3.87 7.72 -7.95
CA LEU A 78 -3.44 6.97 -6.77
C LEU A 78 -3.52 5.47 -7.08
N PRO A 79 -2.57 4.67 -6.58
CA PRO A 79 -2.68 3.23 -6.71
C PRO A 79 -3.93 2.74 -5.99
N ASP A 80 -4.57 1.71 -6.54
CA ASP A 80 -5.73 1.07 -5.92
C ASP A 80 -5.37 0.62 -4.50
N GLY A 81 -6.31 0.84 -3.57
CA GLY A 81 -6.13 0.53 -2.14
C GLY A 81 -6.11 -0.96 -1.80
N ASP A 82 -6.25 -1.84 -2.80
CA ASP A 82 -6.39 -3.28 -2.63
C ASP A 82 -5.04 -4.01 -2.49
N ASP A 83 -3.92 -3.33 -2.68
CA ASP A 83 -2.58 -3.89 -2.47
C ASP A 83 -2.24 -3.93 -0.97
N GLU A 84 -2.53 -5.07 -0.34
CA GLU A 84 -2.27 -5.32 1.08
C GLU A 84 -0.80 -5.68 1.40
N HIS A 85 0.10 -5.68 0.41
CA HIS A 85 1.49 -6.04 0.65
C HIS A 85 2.21 -4.99 1.51
N PRO A 86 3.06 -5.39 2.48
CA PRO A 86 3.82 -4.43 3.30
C PRO A 86 4.60 -3.40 2.50
N SER A 87 5.14 -3.82 1.35
CA SER A 87 5.92 -2.93 0.47
C SER A 87 5.10 -1.87 -0.27
N SER A 88 3.77 -1.99 -0.34
CA SER A 88 2.88 -0.95 -0.89
C SER A 88 2.69 0.22 0.07
N LEU A 89 3.06 0.05 1.35
CA LEU A 89 2.88 1.01 2.44
C LEU A 89 1.41 1.49 2.51
N PRO A 90 0.44 0.58 2.68
CA PRO A 90 -0.98 0.88 2.46
C PRO A 90 -1.48 2.04 3.35
N GLY A 91 -1.04 2.11 4.61
CA GLY A 91 -1.39 3.22 5.51
C GLY A 91 -0.95 4.60 5.01
N ARG A 92 0.15 4.71 4.26
CA ARG A 92 0.56 5.97 3.63
C ARG A 92 -0.31 6.33 2.45
N THR A 93 -0.60 5.35 1.60
CA THR A 93 -1.50 5.52 0.46
C THR A 93 -2.88 5.98 0.93
N THR A 94 -3.43 5.36 1.98
CA THR A 94 -4.71 5.78 2.60
C THR A 94 -4.64 7.22 3.12
N SER A 95 -3.53 7.61 3.76
CA SER A 95 -3.37 8.99 4.24
C SER A 95 -3.32 10.01 3.10
N ILE A 96 -2.64 9.68 1.99
CA ILE A 96 -2.59 10.53 0.78
C ILE A 96 -3.98 10.61 0.14
N ALA A 97 -4.67 9.48 0.00
CA ALA A 97 -6.04 9.44 -0.53
C ALA A 97 -6.98 10.34 0.29
N ALA A 98 -6.91 10.28 1.62
CA ALA A 98 -7.70 11.16 2.49
C ALA A 98 -7.36 12.66 2.30
N SER A 99 -6.07 13.00 2.12
CA SER A 99 -5.64 14.37 1.79
C SER A 99 -6.23 14.83 0.47
N VAL A 100 -6.14 13.98 -0.56
CA VAL A 100 -6.69 14.26 -1.88
C VAL A 100 -8.20 14.45 -1.85
N ASP A 101 -8.95 13.57 -1.19
CA ASP A 101 -10.41 13.66 -1.04
C ASP A 101 -10.83 14.94 -0.32
N TYR A 102 -10.10 15.30 0.73
CA TYR A 102 -10.31 16.54 1.46
C TYR A 102 -10.14 17.76 0.54
N TYR A 103 -9.03 17.85 -0.19
CA TYR A 103 -8.76 19.00 -1.05
C TYR A 103 -9.62 19.01 -2.33
N ALA A 104 -10.05 17.85 -2.84
CA ALA A 104 -11.00 17.73 -3.94
C ALA A 104 -12.37 18.38 -3.66
N THR A 105 -12.68 18.65 -2.38
CA THR A 105 -13.93 19.31 -1.97
C THR A 105 -13.71 20.69 -1.34
N THR A 106 -12.57 20.90 -0.69
CA THR A 106 -12.32 22.10 0.12
C THR A 106 -11.31 23.08 -0.49
N ALA A 107 -10.47 22.65 -1.44
CA ALA A 107 -9.35 23.45 -1.91
C ALA A 107 -9.78 24.82 -2.47
N LYS A 108 -8.86 25.76 -2.32
CA LYS A 108 -8.97 27.16 -2.73
C LYS A 108 -7.88 27.50 -3.73
N ALA A 109 -8.22 28.36 -4.69
CA ALA A 109 -7.30 28.74 -5.76
C ALA A 109 -5.99 29.37 -5.24
N SER A 110 -6.05 30.16 -4.16
CA SER A 110 -4.92 30.92 -3.61
C SER A 110 -3.71 30.06 -3.22
N ASP A 111 -3.95 28.81 -2.79
CA ASP A 111 -2.91 27.89 -2.31
C ASP A 111 -2.79 26.62 -3.15
N CYS A 112 -3.56 26.55 -4.24
CA CYS A 112 -3.74 25.33 -5.00
C CYS A 112 -2.42 24.80 -5.57
N GLU A 113 -1.74 25.63 -6.34
CA GLU A 113 -0.55 25.23 -7.09
C GLU A 113 0.54 24.70 -6.16
N ARG A 114 0.82 25.43 -5.08
CA ARG A 114 1.84 25.07 -4.10
C ARG A 114 1.51 23.76 -3.38
N THR A 115 0.27 23.62 -2.89
CA THR A 115 -0.14 22.43 -2.11
C THR A 115 -0.22 21.20 -3.00
N LEU A 116 -0.80 21.34 -4.19
CA LEU A 116 -0.90 20.27 -5.18
C LEU A 116 0.49 19.83 -5.69
N ALA A 117 1.43 20.76 -5.90
CA ALA A 117 2.79 20.43 -6.30
C ALA A 117 3.57 19.67 -5.21
N ALA A 118 3.38 20.06 -3.94
CA ALA A 118 3.93 19.34 -2.80
C ALA A 118 3.38 17.91 -2.74
N GLU A 119 2.06 17.72 -2.87
CA GLU A 119 1.44 16.39 -2.86
C GLU A 119 1.91 15.51 -4.02
N LYS A 120 1.97 16.06 -5.25
CA LYS A 120 2.51 15.35 -6.43
C LYS A 120 3.94 14.87 -6.20
N THR A 121 4.75 15.69 -5.53
CA THR A 121 6.13 15.34 -5.18
C THR A 121 6.18 14.22 -4.13
N GLN A 122 5.29 14.26 -3.12
CA GLN A 122 5.17 13.19 -2.13
C GLN A 122 4.72 11.87 -2.77
N LEU A 123 3.70 11.89 -3.63
CA LEU A 123 3.22 10.71 -4.35
C LEU A 123 4.31 10.09 -5.24
N THR A 124 5.04 10.92 -5.98
CA THR A 124 6.17 10.46 -6.80
C THR A 124 7.27 9.83 -5.94
N SER A 125 7.59 10.45 -4.80
CA SER A 125 8.60 9.95 -3.87
C SER A 125 8.17 8.64 -3.21
N LEU A 126 6.88 8.50 -2.88
CA LEU A 126 6.29 7.27 -2.36
C LEU A 126 6.38 6.15 -3.40
N ALA A 127 5.94 6.39 -4.64
CA ALA A 127 5.98 5.39 -5.71
C ALA A 127 7.42 4.89 -5.98
N ALA A 128 8.39 5.82 -6.00
CA ALA A 128 9.80 5.46 -6.13
C ALA A 128 10.29 4.63 -4.94
N PHE A 129 9.90 5.01 -3.72
CA PHE A 129 10.32 4.28 -2.51
C PHE A 129 9.70 2.88 -2.45
N VAL A 130 8.39 2.74 -2.67
CA VAL A 130 7.68 1.45 -2.81
C VAL A 130 8.40 0.54 -3.80
N THR A 131 8.78 1.07 -4.97
CA THR A 131 9.54 0.31 -5.98
C THR A 131 10.86 -0.24 -5.43
N THR A 132 11.58 0.53 -4.61
CA THR A 132 12.82 0.06 -3.97
C THR A 132 12.61 -0.94 -2.84
N LEU A 133 11.42 -0.96 -2.23
CA LEU A 133 11.05 -1.91 -1.17
C LEU A 133 10.63 -3.28 -1.73
N ARG A 134 9.96 -3.32 -2.89
CA ARG A 134 9.39 -4.54 -3.48
C ARG A 134 10.33 -5.76 -3.49
N PRO A 135 11.65 -5.66 -3.79
CA PRO A 135 12.53 -6.82 -3.79
C PRO A 135 12.64 -7.56 -2.44
N TYR A 136 12.28 -6.92 -1.33
CA TYR A 136 12.35 -7.49 0.01
C TYR A 136 11.03 -8.11 0.48
N ASP A 137 9.94 -7.85 -0.24
CA ASP A 137 8.60 -8.36 0.06
C ASP A 137 8.36 -9.66 -0.71
N LEU A 138 8.53 -10.79 -0.03
CA LEU A 138 8.39 -12.10 -0.65
C LEU A 138 6.96 -12.43 -1.08
N ALA A 139 5.94 -11.88 -0.40
CA ALA A 139 4.55 -12.09 -0.81
C ALA A 139 4.29 -11.41 -2.16
N TYR A 140 4.72 -10.16 -2.29
CA TYR A 140 4.65 -9.46 -3.58
C TYR A 140 5.45 -10.16 -4.69
N GLN A 141 6.67 -10.66 -4.38
CA GLN A 141 7.45 -11.40 -5.39
C GLN A 141 6.77 -12.71 -5.80
N LEU A 142 6.14 -13.41 -4.86
CA LEU A 142 5.39 -14.64 -5.13
C LEU A 142 4.24 -14.36 -6.12
N ASP A 143 3.42 -13.36 -5.85
CA ASP A 143 2.27 -13.04 -6.72
C ASP A 143 2.72 -12.67 -8.13
N ARG A 144 3.80 -11.87 -8.26
CA ARG A 144 4.37 -11.50 -9.55
C ARG A 144 4.89 -12.66 -10.39
N VAL A 145 5.46 -13.68 -9.75
CA VAL A 145 6.04 -14.83 -10.49
C VAL A 145 5.06 -16.00 -10.60
N GLY A 146 4.06 -16.09 -9.71
CA GLY A 146 3.14 -17.21 -9.60
C GLY A 146 2.34 -17.46 -10.88
N GLU A 147 1.71 -16.42 -11.42
CA GLU A 147 0.90 -16.54 -12.64
C GLU A 147 1.74 -17.01 -13.84
N ARG A 148 2.91 -16.41 -14.05
CA ARG A 148 3.82 -16.78 -15.14
C ARG A 148 4.39 -18.18 -14.95
N ALA A 149 4.67 -18.56 -13.69
CA ALA A 149 5.20 -19.87 -13.37
C ALA A 149 4.16 -20.98 -13.54
N ALA A 150 2.87 -20.70 -13.38
CA ALA A 150 1.79 -21.64 -13.66
C ALA A 150 1.75 -22.04 -15.15
N ALA A 151 2.12 -21.13 -16.05
CA ALA A 151 2.24 -21.38 -17.49
C ALA A 151 3.62 -21.91 -17.91
N TYR A 152 4.52 -22.21 -16.97
CA TYR A 152 5.90 -22.58 -17.30
C TYR A 152 5.97 -23.92 -18.05
N ALA A 153 6.39 -23.86 -19.31
CA ALA A 153 6.83 -25.00 -20.09
C ALA A 153 8.36 -24.97 -20.20
N ARG A 154 9.01 -26.06 -19.79
CA ARG A 154 10.47 -26.15 -19.90
C ARG A 154 10.87 -26.06 -21.39
N PRO A 155 11.77 -25.14 -21.76
CA PRO A 155 12.23 -25.03 -23.14
C PRO A 155 12.96 -26.30 -23.55
N SER A 156 12.96 -26.62 -24.85
CA SER A 156 13.69 -27.76 -25.41
C SER A 156 15.11 -27.38 -25.84
N GLY A 157 15.88 -28.36 -26.33
CA GLY A 157 17.20 -28.11 -26.92
C GLY A 157 18.25 -27.59 -25.91
N LYS A 158 19.17 -26.73 -26.38
CA LYS A 158 20.28 -26.20 -25.57
C LYS A 158 19.79 -25.33 -24.41
N ALA A 159 18.77 -24.51 -24.64
CA ALA A 159 18.15 -23.67 -23.60
C ALA A 159 17.54 -24.52 -22.48
N GLY A 160 16.92 -25.65 -22.83
CA GLY A 160 16.34 -26.60 -21.89
C GLY A 160 17.32 -27.27 -20.93
N ARG A 161 18.58 -27.51 -21.35
CA ARG A 161 19.54 -28.32 -20.55
C ARG A 161 19.89 -27.67 -19.21
N GLY A 162 19.95 -26.34 -19.15
CA GLY A 162 20.24 -25.59 -17.93
C GLY A 162 19.02 -24.98 -17.25
N ALA A 163 17.84 -25.08 -17.87
CA ALA A 163 16.61 -24.55 -17.32
C ALA A 163 16.10 -25.44 -16.16
N PRO A 164 15.58 -24.83 -15.08
CA PRO A 164 14.87 -25.57 -14.02
C PRO A 164 13.78 -26.48 -14.58
N THR A 165 13.53 -27.61 -13.94
CA THR A 165 12.42 -28.50 -14.28
C THR A 165 11.10 -27.94 -13.74
N ALA A 166 9.96 -28.38 -14.29
CA ALA A 166 8.65 -28.01 -13.74
C ALA A 166 8.52 -28.36 -12.25
N ALA A 167 9.01 -29.54 -11.83
CA ALA A 167 9.04 -29.94 -10.43
C ALA A 167 9.92 -29.02 -9.54
N GLN A 168 11.04 -28.50 -10.07
CA GLN A 168 11.87 -27.52 -9.37
C GLN A 168 11.16 -26.18 -9.22
N VAL A 169 10.45 -25.71 -10.26
CA VAL A 169 9.65 -24.48 -10.21
C VAL A 169 8.51 -24.62 -9.20
N GLU A 170 7.76 -25.72 -9.24
CA GLU A 170 6.67 -25.99 -8.30
C GLU A 170 7.17 -26.10 -6.84
N ALA A 171 8.30 -26.77 -6.61
CA ALA A 171 8.93 -26.83 -5.29
C ALA A 171 9.41 -25.45 -4.80
N ALA A 172 9.89 -24.60 -5.72
CA ALA A 172 10.30 -23.24 -5.42
C ALA A 172 9.10 -22.36 -5.05
N LEU A 173 8.00 -22.39 -5.82
CA LEU A 173 6.76 -21.66 -5.51
C LEU A 173 6.23 -22.03 -4.12
N ARG A 174 6.11 -23.33 -3.82
CA ARG A 174 5.71 -23.80 -2.48
C ARG A 174 6.66 -23.35 -1.37
N THR A 175 7.94 -23.16 -1.69
CA THR A 175 8.92 -22.65 -0.72
C THR A 175 8.71 -21.16 -0.50
N MET A 176 8.44 -20.37 -1.54
CA MET A 176 8.08 -18.97 -1.41
C MET A 176 6.80 -18.80 -0.57
N GLU A 177 5.72 -19.52 -0.90
CA GLU A 177 4.45 -19.52 -0.16
C GLU A 177 4.66 -19.76 1.34
N ARG A 178 5.37 -20.83 1.70
CA ARG A 178 5.62 -21.16 3.12
C ARG A 178 6.52 -20.16 3.85
N ARG A 179 7.29 -19.34 3.13
CA ARG A 179 8.28 -18.43 3.73
C ARG A 179 7.85 -16.97 3.69
N ALA A 180 6.91 -16.59 2.84
CA ALA A 180 6.50 -15.21 2.66
C ALA A 180 6.00 -14.57 3.97
N GLU A 181 5.03 -15.21 4.65
CA GLU A 181 4.48 -14.70 5.91
C GLU A 181 5.54 -14.62 7.02
N GLN A 182 6.35 -15.66 7.18
CA GLN A 182 7.42 -15.66 8.18
C GLN A 182 8.50 -14.60 7.88
N ALA A 183 8.85 -14.39 6.61
CA ALA A 183 9.80 -13.36 6.23
C ALA A 183 9.26 -11.96 6.53
N ALA A 184 7.97 -11.72 6.24
CA ALA A 184 7.32 -10.46 6.59
C ALA A 184 7.34 -10.23 8.11
N ALA A 185 7.06 -11.26 8.91
CA ALA A 185 7.14 -11.18 10.37
C ALA A 185 8.57 -10.91 10.87
N ASP A 186 9.59 -11.58 10.32
CA ASP A 186 10.99 -11.35 10.67
C ASP A 186 11.47 -9.91 10.32
N GLN A 187 10.84 -9.29 9.33
CA GLN A 187 11.14 -7.95 8.83
C GLN A 187 10.23 -6.85 9.40
N ASP A 188 9.21 -7.19 10.20
CA ASP A 188 8.16 -6.26 10.64
C ASP A 188 8.72 -4.95 11.23
N PRO A 189 9.77 -4.94 12.09
CA PRO A 189 10.33 -3.68 12.59
C PRO A 189 10.82 -2.74 11.49
N ALA A 190 11.40 -3.26 10.40
CA ALA A 190 11.80 -2.44 9.27
C ALA A 190 10.61 -1.99 8.42
N TRP A 191 9.56 -2.82 8.29
CA TRP A 191 8.32 -2.42 7.64
C TRP A 191 7.64 -1.27 8.40
N GLN A 192 7.53 -1.37 9.72
CA GLN A 192 7.01 -0.29 10.56
C GLN A 192 7.83 1.00 10.38
N GLN A 193 9.16 0.91 10.39
CA GLN A 193 10.02 2.08 10.15
C GLN A 193 9.81 2.70 8.76
N ALA A 194 9.58 1.88 7.73
CA ALA A 194 9.31 2.37 6.38
C ALA A 194 7.99 3.14 6.30
N THR A 195 7.00 2.84 7.16
CA THR A 195 5.74 3.59 7.21
C THR A 195 5.86 4.99 7.81
N VAL A 196 6.94 5.30 8.54
CA VAL A 196 7.13 6.61 9.22
C VAL A 196 8.32 7.41 8.67
N VAL A 197 9.02 6.91 7.65
CA VAL A 197 10.17 7.61 7.05
C VAL A 197 9.78 8.93 6.38
N ASP A 198 10.58 9.97 6.56
CA ASP A 198 10.44 11.18 5.75
C ASP A 198 10.88 10.88 4.31
N LEU A 199 9.94 10.98 3.36
CA LEU A 199 10.19 10.70 1.95
C LEU A 199 10.85 11.85 1.21
N SER A 200 10.94 13.05 1.79
CA SER A 200 11.75 14.14 1.24
C SER A 200 13.24 13.90 1.50
N GLU A 201 13.57 13.31 2.64
CA GLU A 201 14.94 13.10 3.11
C GLU A 201 15.61 11.84 2.52
N LYS A 202 16.56 12.04 1.60
CA LYS A 202 17.29 10.94 0.94
C LYS A 202 17.99 10.00 1.94
N LYS A 203 18.56 10.56 3.02
CA LYS A 203 19.25 9.78 4.06
C LYS A 203 18.28 8.90 4.84
N SER A 204 17.09 9.41 5.15
CA SER A 204 16.03 8.67 5.84
C SER A 204 15.56 7.48 5.01
N ARG A 205 15.26 7.69 3.72
CA ARG A 205 14.90 6.61 2.78
C ARG A 205 15.99 5.54 2.68
N ALA A 206 17.25 5.98 2.53
CA ALA A 206 18.38 5.06 2.44
C ALA A 206 18.60 4.25 3.72
N LYS A 207 18.39 4.85 4.89
CA LYS A 207 18.45 4.15 6.17
C LYS A 207 17.36 3.09 6.29
N ALA A 208 16.10 3.43 6.01
CA ALA A 208 15.00 2.47 6.05
C ALA A 208 15.27 1.26 5.13
N LEU A 209 15.77 1.51 3.91
CA LEU A 209 16.15 0.45 2.98
C LEU A 209 17.31 -0.42 3.52
N LYS A 210 18.31 0.20 4.14
CA LYS A 210 19.45 -0.52 4.74
C LYS A 210 19.00 -1.41 5.90
N ASP A 211 18.12 -0.90 6.76
CA ASP A 211 17.58 -1.64 7.90
C ASP A 211 16.76 -2.84 7.42
N LEU A 212 15.91 -2.65 6.41
CA LEU A 212 15.17 -3.75 5.76
C LEU A 212 16.10 -4.77 5.11
N ALA A 213 17.12 -4.33 4.37
CA ALA A 213 18.11 -5.22 3.76
C ALA A 213 18.91 -6.00 4.81
N PHE A 214 19.22 -5.38 5.96
CA PHE A 214 19.84 -6.06 7.09
C PHE A 214 18.94 -7.16 7.64
N LEU A 215 17.69 -6.85 7.99
CA LEU A 215 16.75 -7.86 8.52
C LEU A 215 16.46 -8.98 7.52
N SER A 216 16.40 -8.66 6.22
CA SER A 216 16.25 -9.64 5.15
C SER A 216 17.44 -10.62 5.10
N ARG A 217 18.66 -10.12 5.30
CA ARG A 217 19.86 -10.96 5.36
C ARG A 217 19.93 -11.80 6.63
N GLU A 218 19.39 -11.32 7.75
CA GLU A 218 19.31 -12.07 9.01
C GLU A 218 18.16 -13.09 9.03
N SER A 219 17.05 -12.80 8.34
CA SER A 219 15.89 -13.69 8.22
C SER A 219 16.20 -14.94 7.40
N ARG A 220 16.17 -16.10 8.06
CA ARG A 220 16.29 -17.40 7.38
C ARG A 220 15.14 -17.62 6.41
N ALA A 221 13.92 -17.21 6.77
CA ALA A 221 12.75 -17.36 5.92
C ALA A 221 12.93 -16.56 4.63
N TRP A 222 13.33 -15.29 4.74
CA TRP A 222 13.58 -14.45 3.57
C TRP A 222 14.65 -15.04 2.65
N ARG A 223 15.82 -15.42 3.21
CA ARG A 223 16.91 -16.02 2.40
C ARG A 223 16.46 -17.27 1.63
N GLN A 224 15.67 -18.14 2.28
CA GLN A 224 15.16 -19.35 1.65
C GLN A 224 14.11 -19.05 0.56
N GLY A 225 13.18 -18.14 0.83
CA GLY A 225 12.19 -17.71 -0.15
C GLY A 225 12.82 -17.00 -1.35
N HIS A 226 13.79 -16.12 -1.12
CA HIS A 226 14.50 -15.42 -2.20
C HIS A 226 15.34 -16.38 -3.05
N ALA A 227 16.01 -17.38 -2.44
CA ALA A 227 16.69 -18.41 -3.22
C ALA A 227 15.72 -19.21 -4.11
N ALA A 228 14.50 -19.48 -3.63
CA ALA A 228 13.46 -20.11 -4.42
C ALA A 228 12.94 -19.20 -5.54
N GLU A 229 12.72 -17.90 -5.28
CA GLU A 229 12.38 -16.90 -6.29
C GLU A 229 13.38 -16.90 -7.46
N LEU A 230 14.68 -16.97 -7.16
CA LEU A 230 15.73 -17.03 -8.18
C LEU A 230 15.63 -18.28 -9.07
N VAL A 231 15.16 -19.41 -8.54
CA VAL A 231 14.89 -20.61 -9.34
C VAL A 231 13.74 -20.35 -10.30
N VAL A 232 12.63 -19.77 -9.82
CA VAL A 232 11.47 -19.45 -10.66
C VAL A 232 11.86 -18.44 -11.74
N ARG A 233 12.56 -17.36 -11.39
CA ARG A 233 13.00 -16.34 -12.35
C ARG A 233 13.94 -16.90 -13.41
N ARG A 234 14.88 -17.78 -13.04
CA ARG A 234 15.74 -18.47 -14.02
C ARG A 234 14.92 -19.32 -14.98
N ALA A 235 13.88 -20.00 -14.48
CA ALA A 235 12.97 -20.78 -15.31
C ALA A 235 12.24 -19.88 -16.33
N LEU A 236 11.66 -18.77 -15.84
CA LEU A 236 10.94 -17.81 -16.69
C LEU A 236 11.86 -17.20 -17.75
N THR A 237 13.06 -16.74 -17.38
CA THR A 237 14.04 -16.20 -18.34
C THR A 237 14.48 -17.22 -19.38
N ALA A 238 14.57 -18.50 -19.03
CA ALA A 238 14.91 -19.54 -19.99
C ALA A 238 13.77 -19.81 -21.00
N ALA A 239 12.51 -19.55 -20.61
CA ALA A 239 11.34 -19.75 -21.46
C ALA A 239 11.07 -18.61 -22.46
N GLY A 240 11.58 -17.39 -22.19
CA GLY A 240 11.42 -16.20 -23.03
C GLY A 240 10.98 -14.99 -22.23
#